data_AF-A0A9D0Y920-F1
#
_entry.id   AF-A0A9D0Y920-F1
#
_cell.length_a   1.000
_cell.length_b   1.000
_cell.length_c   1.000
_cell.angle_alpha   90.00
_cell.angle_beta   90.00
_cell.angle_gamma   90.00
#
_symmetry.space_group_name_H-M   'P 1'
#
loop_
_entity.id
_entity.type
_entity.pdbx_description
1 polymer ?
#
loop_
_entity_poly.entity_id
_entity_poly.type
_entity_poly.pdbx_seq_one_letter_code
_entity_poly.pdbx_strand_id
1 'polypeptide(L)'
;MPSPTPQPTSAPQAPAATTTAVIAPTPVLIPTPITPPTPDPTPTRMPTPTPTPTPLPPPAPIGQRTVIDRPDDSDLPQIHLVYAIPADGVDRSFDTNGAIRTSVEAVSYWFRDQSGGLDLRWDTCNGELDITFLRLVSHEALITAAGAFVREALERELKAAGAIQPNKQYMVYYDGGSTYSCGGGAWPPLIYGVVSAMYLQGEPPGAAGCGKNVLGASPAATGYLDIAMFHEFIHSLGLVSTCAPNQHLAGHVSDSPNDLMWAGDAPWELPPRLDIGNDDYFRHGDSDCPDLAKVGYIVPLHQNYWLPPGVSP
;
A
#
# COMPACT_ATOMS: atom_id res chain seq x y z
N MET A 1 -32.94 -36.37 45.66
CA MET A 1 -32.91 -36.94 44.29
C MET A 1 -31.45 -37.15 43.89
N PRO A 2 -31.12 -38.26 43.22
CA PRO A 2 -29.79 -38.88 43.30
C PRO A 2 -28.77 -38.27 42.32
N SER A 3 -27.49 -38.44 42.66
CA SER A 3 -26.32 -38.11 41.85
C SER A 3 -26.36 -38.73 40.44
N PRO A 4 -25.83 -38.07 39.40
CA PRO A 4 -25.60 -38.72 38.12
C PRO A 4 -24.40 -39.66 38.19
N THR A 5 -24.67 -40.93 37.93
CA THR A 5 -23.73 -42.04 37.76
C THR A 5 -22.75 -41.78 36.60
N PRO A 6 -21.46 -42.09 36.72
CA PRO A 6 -20.51 -41.96 35.62
C PRO A 6 -20.76 -43.02 34.52
N GLN A 7 -20.68 -42.57 33.27
CA GLN A 7 -20.80 -43.34 32.04
C GLN A 7 -19.60 -44.30 31.85
N PRO A 8 -19.79 -45.55 31.37
CA PRO A 8 -18.69 -46.49 31.21
C PRO A 8 -17.77 -46.11 30.05
N THR A 9 -16.46 -46.11 30.32
CA THR A 9 -15.38 -46.00 29.33
C THR A 9 -15.31 -47.26 28.47
N SER A 10 -15.28 -47.08 27.16
CA SER A 10 -15.14 -48.14 26.16
C SER A 10 -13.72 -48.76 26.19
N ALA A 11 -13.67 -50.09 26.21
CA ALA A 11 -12.45 -50.87 26.10
C ALA A 11 -11.85 -50.80 24.67
N PRO A 12 -10.51 -50.90 24.50
CA PRO A 12 -9.88 -50.85 23.19
C PRO A 12 -10.12 -52.16 22.41
N GLN A 13 -10.58 -52.02 21.16
CA GLN A 13 -10.74 -53.13 20.20
C GLN A 13 -9.38 -53.64 19.70
N ALA A 14 -9.22 -54.96 19.72
CA ALA A 14 -8.09 -55.66 19.13
C ALA A 14 -8.13 -55.59 17.59
N PRO A 15 -6.98 -55.47 16.90
CA PRO A 15 -6.95 -55.43 15.44
C PRO A 15 -7.24 -56.81 14.83
N ALA A 16 -8.09 -56.82 13.81
CA ALA A 16 -8.43 -58.01 13.03
C ALA A 16 -7.25 -58.44 12.13
N ALA A 17 -7.02 -59.76 12.09
CA ALA A 17 -6.01 -60.39 11.26
C ALA A 17 -6.48 -60.44 9.78
N THR A 18 -5.65 -59.95 8.86
CA THR A 18 -5.89 -60.05 7.42
C THR A 18 -5.01 -61.14 6.83
N THR A 19 -5.64 -62.19 6.32
CA THR A 19 -5.04 -63.37 5.70
C THR A 19 -4.40 -63.01 4.36
N THR A 20 -3.10 -63.23 4.22
CA THR A 20 -2.35 -63.02 2.96
C THR A 20 -2.51 -64.24 2.06
N ALA A 21 -3.05 -64.05 0.85
CA ALA A 21 -3.08 -65.08 -0.19
C ALA A 21 -1.71 -65.18 -0.88
N VAL A 22 -1.16 -66.40 -0.93
CA VAL A 22 0.12 -66.72 -1.57
C VAL A 22 -0.09 -66.94 -3.07
N ILE A 23 0.58 -66.16 -3.90
CA ILE A 23 0.66 -66.37 -5.36
C ILE A 23 2.01 -67.01 -5.68
N ALA A 24 1.99 -68.10 -6.46
CA ALA A 24 3.15 -68.88 -6.86
C ALA A 24 4.10 -68.12 -7.82
N PRO A 25 5.41 -68.40 -7.82
CA PRO A 25 6.36 -67.70 -8.69
C PRO A 25 6.32 -68.22 -10.14
N THR A 26 6.18 -67.28 -11.08
CA THR A 26 6.32 -67.46 -12.53
C THR A 26 7.81 -67.61 -12.90
N PRO A 27 8.21 -68.46 -13.87
CA PRO A 27 9.62 -68.64 -14.23
C PRO A 27 10.18 -67.41 -14.95
N VAL A 28 11.37 -66.97 -14.54
CA VAL A 28 12.09 -65.82 -15.11
C VAL A 28 12.86 -66.27 -16.35
N LEU A 29 12.55 -65.68 -17.51
CA LEU A 29 13.35 -65.80 -18.73
C LEU A 29 14.53 -64.82 -18.67
N ILE A 30 15.75 -65.30 -18.87
CA ILE A 30 16.97 -64.49 -18.91
C ILE A 30 17.09 -63.85 -20.31
N PRO A 31 17.14 -62.50 -20.44
CA PRO A 31 17.35 -61.85 -21.74
C PRO A 31 18.83 -61.86 -22.15
N THR A 32 19.09 -62.14 -23.42
CA THR A 32 20.40 -62.04 -24.08
C THR A 32 20.88 -60.58 -24.12
N PRO A 33 22.18 -60.27 -23.91
CA PRO A 33 22.66 -58.89 -23.93
C PRO A 33 22.67 -58.30 -25.34
N ILE A 34 21.97 -57.18 -25.52
CA ILE A 34 21.92 -56.38 -26.75
C ILE A 34 22.87 -55.18 -26.55
N THR A 35 23.79 -54.96 -27.49
CA THR A 35 24.71 -53.81 -27.49
C THR A 35 23.97 -52.48 -27.71
N PRO A 36 24.29 -51.39 -26.99
CA PRO A 36 23.64 -50.11 -27.18
C PRO A 36 24.00 -49.47 -28.53
N PRO A 37 23.04 -48.83 -29.24
CA PRO A 37 23.36 -48.02 -30.41
C PRO A 37 24.03 -46.70 -29.99
N THR A 38 24.94 -46.22 -30.85
CA THR A 38 25.65 -44.95 -30.73
C THR A 38 24.67 -43.76 -30.69
N PRO A 39 24.85 -42.75 -29.82
CA PRO A 39 23.96 -41.59 -29.77
C PRO A 39 24.10 -40.70 -31.01
N ASP A 40 22.97 -40.32 -31.59
CA ASP A 40 22.82 -39.38 -32.71
C ASP A 40 23.07 -37.93 -32.21
N PRO A 41 23.68 -37.02 -33.00
CA PRO A 41 23.95 -35.66 -32.54
C PRO A 41 22.65 -34.84 -32.42
N THR A 42 22.39 -34.34 -31.21
CA THR A 42 21.26 -33.46 -30.90
C THR A 42 21.28 -32.19 -31.78
N PRO A 43 20.19 -31.84 -32.47
CA PRO A 43 20.12 -30.59 -33.23
C PRO A 43 20.09 -29.38 -32.29
N THR A 44 21.02 -28.45 -32.49
CA THR A 44 21.10 -27.19 -31.74
C THR A 44 19.86 -26.33 -32.04
N ARG A 45 19.03 -26.03 -31.03
CA ARG A 45 17.91 -25.10 -31.18
C ARG A 45 18.45 -23.70 -31.53
N MET A 46 17.98 -23.13 -32.64
CA MET A 46 18.14 -21.71 -32.92
C MET A 46 17.50 -20.88 -31.80
N PRO A 47 18.12 -19.78 -31.34
CA PRO A 47 17.51 -18.88 -30.37
C PRO A 47 16.24 -18.25 -30.99
N THR A 48 15.12 -18.36 -30.28
CA THR A 48 13.89 -17.63 -30.58
C THR A 48 14.19 -16.13 -30.46
N PRO A 49 13.87 -15.29 -31.46
CA PRO A 49 14.08 -13.85 -31.34
C PRO A 49 13.24 -13.31 -30.20
N THR A 50 13.88 -12.62 -29.26
CA THR A 50 13.22 -11.86 -28.20
C THR A 50 12.29 -10.82 -28.85
N PRO A 51 11.00 -10.74 -28.48
CA PRO A 51 10.11 -9.72 -29.02
C PRO A 51 10.65 -8.34 -28.65
N THR A 52 10.84 -7.49 -29.67
CA THR A 52 11.14 -6.06 -29.47
C THR A 52 9.96 -5.42 -28.74
N PRO A 53 10.18 -4.74 -27.59
CA PRO A 53 9.10 -4.07 -26.89
C PRO A 53 8.43 -3.04 -27.81
N THR A 54 7.10 -3.07 -27.86
CA THR A 54 6.32 -2.03 -28.55
C THR A 54 6.55 -0.71 -27.82
N PRO A 55 6.85 0.40 -28.53
CA PRO A 55 7.04 1.68 -27.88
C PRO A 55 5.77 2.08 -27.11
N LEU A 56 5.95 2.55 -25.87
CA LEU A 56 4.86 3.09 -25.05
C LEU A 56 4.16 4.22 -25.83
N PRO A 57 2.82 4.36 -25.76
CA PRO A 57 2.13 5.52 -26.33
C PRO A 57 2.74 6.83 -25.79
N PRO A 58 2.78 7.89 -26.62
CA PRO A 58 3.23 9.19 -26.16
C PRO A 58 2.39 9.64 -24.94
N PRO A 59 3.01 10.27 -23.91
CA PRO A 59 2.29 10.73 -22.72
C PRO A 59 1.10 11.62 -23.10
N ALA A 60 0.01 11.50 -22.34
CA ALA A 60 -1.11 12.42 -22.47
C ALA A 60 -0.60 13.87 -22.28
N PRO A 61 -1.09 14.84 -23.07
CA PRO A 61 -0.77 16.25 -22.87
C PRO A 61 -1.03 16.69 -21.42
N ILE A 62 -0.22 17.64 -20.96
CA ILE A 62 -0.38 18.32 -19.67
C ILE A 62 -1.84 18.73 -19.43
N GLY A 63 -2.36 18.40 -18.24
CA GLY A 63 -3.76 18.64 -17.85
C GLY A 63 -4.79 17.67 -18.46
N GLN A 64 -4.36 16.69 -19.27
CA GLN A 64 -5.21 15.59 -19.68
C GLN A 64 -5.06 14.40 -18.75
N ARG A 65 -6.16 13.68 -18.58
CA ARG A 65 -6.21 12.44 -17.82
C ARG A 65 -5.26 11.40 -18.42
N THR A 66 -4.49 10.74 -17.56
CA THR A 66 -3.77 9.51 -17.89
C THR A 66 -4.34 8.33 -17.12
N VAL A 67 -4.31 7.15 -17.71
CA VAL A 67 -4.73 5.87 -17.09
C VAL A 67 -3.55 4.92 -16.88
N ILE A 68 -2.34 5.42 -17.17
CA ILE A 68 -1.08 4.73 -16.96
C ILE A 68 -0.12 5.69 -16.25
N ASP A 69 0.79 5.10 -15.51
CA ASP A 69 1.99 5.75 -14.99
C ASP A 69 2.86 6.19 -16.18
N ARG A 70 3.17 7.48 -16.27
CA ARG A 70 3.93 8.08 -17.36
C ARG A 70 5.44 7.91 -17.09
N PRO A 71 6.30 8.18 -18.08
CA PRO A 71 7.75 8.16 -17.84
C PRO A 71 8.17 9.21 -16.81
N ASP A 72 8.87 8.75 -15.77
CA ASP A 72 9.34 9.57 -14.66
C ASP A 72 10.44 10.54 -15.11
N ASP A 73 10.47 11.74 -14.51
CA ASP A 73 11.58 12.69 -14.64
C ASP A 73 12.81 12.28 -13.80
N SER A 74 12.64 11.33 -12.87
CA SER A 74 13.69 10.88 -11.97
C SER A 74 13.60 9.38 -11.68
N ASP A 75 14.74 8.71 -11.68
CA ASP A 75 14.88 7.30 -11.33
C ASP A 75 14.92 7.06 -9.80
N LEU A 76 14.78 8.12 -8.99
CA LEU A 76 14.83 8.05 -7.52
C LEU A 76 13.48 7.64 -6.93
N PRO A 77 13.43 7.21 -5.66
CA PRO A 77 12.16 6.87 -5.02
C PRO A 77 11.19 8.05 -5.00
N GLN A 78 9.95 7.82 -5.46
CA GLN A 78 8.93 8.85 -5.67
C GLN A 78 7.60 8.52 -4.99
N ILE A 79 6.79 9.56 -4.80
CA ILE A 79 5.40 9.45 -4.35
C ILE A 79 4.48 9.68 -5.55
N HIS A 80 3.81 8.62 -5.99
CA HIS A 80 2.88 8.65 -7.10
C HIS A 80 1.46 8.92 -6.63
N LEU A 81 0.72 9.67 -7.42
CA LEU A 81 -0.65 10.09 -7.10
C LEU A 81 -1.63 9.28 -7.93
N VAL A 82 -2.70 8.80 -7.29
CA VAL A 82 -3.78 8.09 -7.99
C VAL A 82 -5.10 8.75 -7.66
N TYR A 83 -5.88 9.07 -8.69
CA TYR A 83 -7.31 9.36 -8.54
C TYR A 83 -8.09 8.09 -8.87
N ALA A 84 -8.66 7.45 -7.85
CA ALA A 84 -9.41 6.21 -8.01
C ALA A 84 -10.90 6.46 -7.81
N ILE A 85 -11.75 5.78 -8.58
CA ILE A 85 -13.21 5.80 -8.39
C ILE A 85 -13.80 4.38 -8.51
N PRO A 86 -14.90 4.08 -7.82
CA PRO A 86 -15.61 2.82 -8.03
C PRO A 86 -16.06 2.63 -9.48
N ALA A 87 -16.33 1.39 -9.89
CA ALA A 87 -16.83 1.06 -11.22
C ALA A 87 -18.06 1.90 -11.61
N ASP A 88 -19.01 2.02 -10.68
CA ASP A 88 -20.25 2.79 -10.75
C ASP A 88 -20.15 4.20 -10.12
N GLY A 89 -18.94 4.62 -9.76
CA GLY A 89 -18.67 5.90 -9.13
C GLY A 89 -18.84 7.09 -10.09
N VAL A 90 -19.31 8.20 -9.53
CA VAL A 90 -19.33 9.51 -10.20
C VAL A 90 -17.91 10.01 -10.34
N ASP A 91 -17.54 10.36 -11.56
CA ASP A 91 -16.24 10.91 -11.88
C ASP A 91 -16.27 12.44 -11.74
N ARG A 92 -15.56 12.97 -10.76
CA ARG A 92 -15.44 14.42 -10.50
C ARG A 92 -14.19 15.03 -11.14
N SER A 93 -13.42 14.23 -11.87
CA SER A 93 -12.19 14.65 -12.55
C SER A 93 -11.16 15.31 -11.64
N PHE A 94 -11.00 14.83 -10.40
CA PHE A 94 -10.04 15.39 -9.44
C PHE A 94 -8.58 15.27 -9.89
N ASP A 95 -8.27 14.35 -10.80
CA ASP A 95 -6.98 14.23 -11.47
C ASP A 95 -6.66 15.40 -12.41
N THR A 96 -7.67 16.03 -13.02
CA THR A 96 -7.48 17.08 -14.04
C THR A 96 -8.05 18.44 -13.66
N ASN A 97 -8.97 18.52 -12.68
CA ASN A 97 -9.63 19.77 -12.31
C ASN A 97 -8.80 20.66 -11.36
N GLY A 98 -7.63 20.18 -10.93
CA GLY A 98 -6.69 20.89 -10.07
C GLY A 98 -6.79 20.57 -8.58
N ALA A 99 -7.84 19.90 -8.10
CA ALA A 99 -8.02 19.67 -6.66
C ALA A 99 -6.90 18.84 -6.03
N ILE A 100 -6.49 17.72 -6.65
CA ILE A 100 -5.36 16.91 -6.15
C ILE A 100 -4.05 17.69 -6.21
N ARG A 101 -3.81 18.43 -7.31
CA ARG A 101 -2.63 19.29 -7.43
C ARG A 101 -2.57 20.31 -6.29
N THR A 102 -3.66 21.01 -6.03
CA THR A 102 -3.72 22.01 -4.95
C THR A 102 -3.56 21.37 -3.56
N SER A 103 -4.10 20.17 -3.34
CA SER A 103 -3.89 19.39 -2.12
C SER A 103 -2.41 19.09 -1.89
N VAL A 104 -1.72 18.61 -2.93
CA VAL A 104 -0.29 18.27 -2.92
C VAL A 104 0.59 19.52 -2.72
N GLU A 105 0.24 20.64 -3.36
CA GLU A 105 0.90 21.93 -3.14
C GLU A 105 0.76 22.40 -1.69
N ALA A 106 -0.43 22.25 -1.09
CA ALA A 106 -0.70 22.59 0.31
C ALA A 106 0.14 21.75 1.28
N VAL A 107 0.20 20.43 1.06
CA VAL A 107 1.01 19.51 1.86
C VAL A 107 2.49 19.85 1.73
N SER A 108 2.97 20.10 0.52
CA SER A 108 4.38 20.47 0.28
C SER A 108 4.72 21.80 0.95
N TYR A 109 3.83 22.80 0.85
CA TYR A 109 4.00 24.09 1.51
C TYR A 109 4.09 23.93 3.04
N TRP A 110 3.15 23.20 3.64
CA TRP A 110 3.14 22.93 5.08
C TRP A 110 4.38 22.11 5.50
N PHE A 111 4.72 21.04 4.78
CA PHE A 111 5.84 20.18 5.13
C PHE A 111 7.18 20.92 5.07
N ARG A 112 7.39 21.79 4.08
CA ARG A 112 8.59 22.63 3.98
C ARG A 112 8.76 23.55 5.19
N ASP A 113 7.67 24.14 5.66
CA ASP A 113 7.67 24.96 6.86
C ASP A 113 7.98 24.12 8.11
N GLN A 114 7.25 23.02 8.30
CA GLN A 114 7.39 22.16 9.49
C GLN A 114 8.75 21.45 9.59
N SER A 115 9.33 21.07 8.45
CA SER A 115 10.58 20.32 8.39
C SER A 115 11.83 21.20 8.38
N GLY A 116 11.69 22.53 8.37
CA GLY A 116 12.81 23.45 8.22
C GLY A 116 13.47 23.36 6.84
N GLY A 117 12.68 23.20 5.78
CA GLY A 117 13.10 23.32 4.39
C GLY A 117 13.31 22.02 3.60
N LEU A 118 12.90 20.86 4.13
CA LEU A 118 12.81 19.63 3.32
C LEU A 118 11.57 19.66 2.45
N ASP A 119 11.57 18.83 1.40
CA ASP A 119 10.42 18.67 0.51
C ASP A 119 10.14 17.19 0.23
N LEU A 120 9.02 16.92 -0.43
CA LEU A 120 8.60 15.60 -0.87
C LEU A 120 8.94 15.39 -2.34
N ARG A 121 9.43 14.20 -2.71
CA ARG A 121 9.70 13.83 -4.09
C ARG A 121 8.45 13.24 -4.70
N TRP A 122 7.64 14.14 -5.25
CA TRP A 122 6.50 13.76 -6.06
C TRP A 122 6.96 13.11 -7.36
N ASP A 123 6.15 12.18 -7.83
CA ASP A 123 6.30 11.65 -9.16
C ASP A 123 5.89 12.69 -10.21
N THR A 124 6.74 12.90 -11.22
CA THR A 124 6.53 13.91 -12.25
C THR A 124 6.94 13.41 -13.63
N CYS A 125 6.28 13.94 -14.65
CA CYS A 125 6.61 13.73 -16.05
C CYS A 125 6.62 15.08 -16.78
N ASN A 126 7.76 15.48 -17.35
CA ASN A 126 8.01 16.79 -17.96
C ASN A 126 7.79 17.98 -17.01
N GLY A 127 8.15 17.82 -15.73
CA GLY A 127 8.04 18.85 -14.70
C GLY A 127 6.64 19.02 -14.11
N GLU A 128 5.70 18.14 -14.42
CA GLU A 128 4.34 18.16 -13.85
C GLU A 128 4.03 16.90 -13.06
N LEU A 129 3.22 17.03 -12.00
CA LEU A 129 2.72 15.90 -11.22
C LEU A 129 2.13 14.83 -12.12
N ASP A 130 2.56 13.59 -11.92
CA ASP A 130 1.90 12.44 -12.53
C ASP A 130 0.77 11.92 -11.64
N ILE A 131 -0.46 12.03 -12.15
CA ILE A 131 -1.67 11.57 -11.46
C ILE A 131 -2.34 10.53 -12.35
N THR A 132 -2.27 9.26 -11.95
CA THR A 132 -2.95 8.17 -12.65
C THR A 132 -4.42 8.13 -12.27
N PHE A 133 -5.31 8.15 -13.27
CA PHE A 133 -6.72 7.84 -13.07
C PHE A 133 -6.96 6.34 -13.14
N LEU A 134 -7.65 5.80 -12.13
CA LEU A 134 -8.08 4.41 -12.10
C LEU A 134 -9.58 4.30 -11.82
N ARG A 135 -10.33 3.77 -12.78
CA ARG A 135 -11.68 3.26 -12.51
C ARG A 135 -11.56 1.80 -12.07
N LEU A 136 -11.99 1.53 -10.84
CA LEU A 136 -11.99 0.19 -10.26
C LEU A 136 -12.91 -0.77 -11.03
N VAL A 137 -12.65 -2.06 -10.90
CA VAL A 137 -13.57 -3.10 -11.37
C VAL A 137 -14.71 -3.33 -10.36
N SER A 138 -14.45 -3.08 -9.07
CA SER A 138 -15.46 -3.20 -8.03
C SER A 138 -16.37 -1.98 -7.97
N HIS A 139 -17.64 -2.26 -7.67
CA HIS A 139 -18.65 -1.24 -7.40
C HIS A 139 -18.48 -0.68 -5.98
N GLU A 140 -19.01 0.53 -5.75
CA GLU A 140 -18.96 1.25 -4.48
C GLU A 140 -19.35 0.38 -3.28
N ALA A 141 -20.46 -0.35 -3.39
CA ALA A 141 -20.96 -1.20 -2.32
C ALA A 141 -19.98 -2.31 -1.91
N LEU A 142 -19.21 -2.85 -2.86
CA LEU A 142 -18.23 -3.92 -2.58
C LEU A 142 -16.99 -3.37 -1.88
N ILE A 143 -16.49 -2.20 -2.31
CA ILE A 143 -15.35 -1.55 -1.66
C ILE A 143 -15.73 -1.13 -0.25
N THR A 144 -16.86 -0.45 -0.08
CA THR A 144 -17.35 -0.01 1.24
C THR A 144 -17.59 -1.18 2.20
N ALA A 145 -18.03 -2.34 1.70
CA ALA A 145 -18.21 -3.55 2.51
C ALA A 145 -16.90 -4.13 3.07
N ALA A 146 -15.73 -3.68 2.60
CA ALA A 146 -14.44 -4.06 3.18
C ALA A 146 -14.22 -3.46 4.58
N GLY A 147 -15.01 -2.46 5.00
CA GLY A 147 -14.94 -1.88 6.34
C GLY A 147 -13.56 -1.27 6.63
N ALA A 148 -12.87 -1.76 7.65
CA ALA A 148 -11.51 -1.32 7.98
C ALA A 148 -10.46 -1.65 6.90
N PHE A 149 -10.80 -2.53 5.93
CA PHE A 149 -9.88 -3.04 4.91
C PHE A 149 -10.05 -2.39 3.52
N VAL A 150 -10.65 -1.19 3.45
CA VAL A 150 -10.84 -0.48 2.18
C VAL A 150 -9.50 -0.23 1.48
N ARG A 151 -8.45 0.21 2.19
CA ARG A 151 -7.12 0.42 1.60
C ARG A 151 -6.57 -0.86 0.96
N GLU A 152 -6.66 -2.00 1.64
CA GLU A 152 -6.21 -3.29 1.09
C GLU A 152 -7.02 -3.69 -0.15
N ALA A 153 -8.32 -3.37 -0.19
CA ALA A 153 -9.14 -3.60 -1.37
C ALA A 153 -8.66 -2.74 -2.55
N LEU A 154 -8.39 -1.45 -2.32
CA LEU A 154 -7.83 -0.55 -3.32
C LEU A 154 -6.47 -1.03 -3.82
N GLU A 155 -5.54 -1.34 -2.91
CA GLU A 155 -4.20 -1.79 -3.26
C GLU A 155 -4.21 -3.08 -4.10
N ARG A 156 -5.11 -4.03 -3.79
CA ARG A 156 -5.31 -5.23 -4.63
C ARG A 156 -5.76 -4.88 -6.04
N GLU A 157 -6.64 -3.91 -6.21
CA GLU A 157 -7.10 -3.50 -7.54
C GLU A 157 -6.05 -2.71 -8.32
N LEU A 158 -5.32 -1.80 -7.66
CA LEU A 158 -4.19 -1.11 -8.29
C LEU A 158 -3.15 -2.12 -8.77
N LYS A 159 -2.84 -3.14 -7.95
CA LYS A 159 -1.92 -4.22 -8.34
C LYS A 159 -2.47 -5.05 -9.49
N ALA A 160 -3.75 -5.43 -9.46
CA ALA A 160 -4.39 -6.19 -10.53
C ALA A 160 -4.45 -5.42 -11.86
N ALA A 161 -4.57 -4.09 -11.79
CA ALA A 161 -4.52 -3.19 -12.93
C ALA A 161 -3.09 -2.94 -13.45
N GLY A 162 -2.05 -3.40 -12.74
CA GLY A 162 -0.66 -3.13 -13.10
C GLY A 162 -0.21 -1.69 -12.83
N ALA A 163 -0.93 -0.96 -11.97
CA ALA A 163 -0.62 0.43 -11.63
C ALA A 163 0.53 0.56 -10.61
N ILE A 164 0.82 -0.50 -9.85
CA ILE A 164 1.92 -0.51 -8.87
C ILE A 164 3.24 -0.86 -9.57
N GLN A 165 4.16 0.10 -9.56
CA GLN A 165 5.53 0.04 -10.07
C GLN A 165 6.52 -0.04 -8.90
N PRO A 166 7.75 -0.55 -9.14
CA PRO A 166 8.82 -0.49 -8.15
C PRO A 166 9.16 0.96 -7.77
N ASN A 167 9.86 1.12 -6.65
CA ASN A 167 10.42 2.38 -6.17
C ASN A 167 9.41 3.51 -5.85
N LYS A 168 8.10 3.21 -5.82
CA LYS A 168 7.04 4.20 -5.57
C LYS A 168 6.19 3.88 -4.34
N GLN A 169 5.81 4.93 -3.61
CA GLN A 169 4.66 4.92 -2.69
C GLN A 169 3.48 5.60 -3.38
N TYR A 170 2.27 5.18 -3.05
CA TYR A 170 1.05 5.61 -3.73
C TYR A 170 0.13 6.34 -2.75
N MET A 171 -0.19 7.59 -3.04
CA MET A 171 -1.24 8.35 -2.37
C MET A 171 -2.50 8.31 -3.23
N VAL A 172 -3.49 7.54 -2.80
CA VAL A 172 -4.72 7.25 -3.55
C VAL A 172 -5.86 8.12 -3.03
N TYR A 173 -6.24 9.11 -3.82
CA TYR A 173 -7.48 9.86 -3.63
C TYR A 173 -8.64 9.05 -4.20
N TYR A 174 -9.34 8.32 -3.34
CA TYR A 174 -10.45 7.46 -3.72
C TYR A 174 -11.80 8.20 -3.57
N ASP A 175 -12.49 8.44 -4.69
CA ASP A 175 -13.81 9.08 -4.73
C ASP A 175 -14.97 8.11 -4.43
N GLY A 176 -14.76 7.27 -3.42
CA GLY A 176 -15.75 6.34 -2.92
C GLY A 176 -15.81 6.36 -1.41
N GLY A 177 -16.68 5.50 -0.89
CA GLY A 177 -17.03 5.44 0.52
C GLY A 177 -16.13 4.57 1.37
N SER A 178 -16.33 4.72 2.67
CA SER A 178 -15.83 3.89 3.76
C SER A 178 -16.76 4.10 4.95
N THR A 179 -17.13 3.05 5.65
CA THR A 179 -17.92 3.15 6.90
C THR A 179 -17.04 3.17 8.15
N TYR A 180 -15.72 3.30 8.00
CA TYR A 180 -14.77 3.13 9.09
C TYR A 180 -14.02 4.42 9.42
N SER A 181 -13.42 5.06 8.42
CA SER A 181 -12.54 6.23 8.58
C SER A 181 -12.60 7.11 7.32
N CYS A 182 -11.95 8.27 7.33
CA CYS A 182 -11.71 9.05 6.11
C CYS A 182 -10.46 8.62 5.34
N GLY A 183 -9.54 7.89 5.96
CA GLY A 183 -8.33 7.41 5.30
C GLY A 183 -7.83 6.08 5.85
N GLY A 184 -6.84 5.51 5.19
CA GLY A 184 -6.10 4.37 5.70
C GLY A 184 -4.72 4.25 5.06
N GLY A 185 -3.72 4.01 5.90
CA GLY A 185 -2.37 3.61 5.51
C GLY A 185 -2.11 2.11 5.75
N ALA A 186 -1.03 1.62 5.18
CA ALA A 186 -0.32 0.47 5.73
C ALA A 186 0.42 0.89 7.01
N TRP A 187 0.85 -0.04 7.85
CA TRP A 187 1.77 0.28 8.97
C TRP A 187 2.79 -0.86 9.09
N PRO A 188 3.79 -0.88 8.19
CA PRO A 188 4.77 -1.97 8.17
C PRO A 188 5.66 -1.93 9.42
N PRO A 189 6.17 -3.10 9.87
CA PRO A 189 6.04 -4.42 9.25
C PRO A 189 4.74 -5.16 9.64
N LEU A 190 3.85 -4.57 10.46
CA LEU A 190 2.63 -5.26 10.89
C LEU A 190 1.64 -5.41 9.74
N ILE A 191 1.46 -4.34 8.97
CA ILE A 191 0.61 -4.32 7.78
C ILE A 191 1.44 -3.80 6.62
N TYR A 192 1.75 -4.68 5.67
CA TYR A 192 2.48 -4.30 4.47
C TYR A 192 1.57 -3.62 3.46
N GLY A 193 2.13 -2.66 2.73
CA GLY A 193 1.48 -2.05 1.60
C GLY A 193 2.22 -0.80 1.15
N VAL A 194 2.05 -0.47 -0.13
CA VAL A 194 2.64 0.74 -0.73
C VAL A 194 1.60 1.85 -0.96
N VAL A 195 0.37 1.63 -0.50
CA VAL A 195 -0.76 2.54 -0.70
C VAL A 195 -1.14 3.20 0.63
N SER A 196 -1.20 4.53 0.63
CA SER A 196 -2.07 5.30 1.54
C SER A 196 -3.29 5.77 0.77
N ALA A 197 -4.45 5.81 1.41
CA ALA A 197 -5.70 6.15 0.74
C ALA A 197 -6.53 7.16 1.53
N MET A 198 -7.16 8.08 0.80
CA MET A 198 -8.15 9.02 1.32
C MET A 198 -9.50 8.71 0.66
N TYR A 199 -10.51 8.42 1.47
CA TYR A 199 -11.86 8.06 1.06
C TYR A 199 -12.74 9.31 1.04
N LEU A 200 -12.82 9.95 -0.13
CA LEU A 200 -13.44 11.28 -0.28
C LEU A 200 -14.95 11.28 -0.02
N GLN A 201 -15.61 10.12 -0.05
CA GLN A 201 -17.03 9.96 0.30
C GLN A 201 -17.24 9.08 1.54
N GLY A 202 -16.21 8.95 2.40
CA GLY A 202 -16.31 8.20 3.64
C GLY A 202 -17.35 8.77 4.62
N GLU A 203 -17.97 7.89 5.39
CA GLU A 203 -18.96 8.20 6.44
C GLU A 203 -18.56 7.45 7.73
N PRO A 204 -17.44 7.86 8.38
CA PRO A 204 -17.01 7.26 9.63
C PRO A 204 -18.03 7.44 10.77
N PRO A 205 -18.19 6.46 11.66
CA PRO A 205 -19.17 6.52 12.73
C PRO A 205 -18.82 7.61 13.74
N GLY A 206 -19.79 8.46 14.08
CA GLY A 206 -19.62 9.51 15.08
C GLY A 206 -18.82 10.73 14.62
N ALA A 207 -18.43 10.80 13.35
CA ALA A 207 -17.73 11.94 12.76
C ALA A 207 -18.51 12.50 11.56
N ALA A 208 -18.10 13.68 11.09
CA ALA A 208 -18.65 14.25 9.87
C ALA A 208 -18.18 13.44 8.66
N GLY A 209 -19.09 13.17 7.72
CA GLY A 209 -18.74 12.57 6.43
C GLY A 209 -17.62 13.33 5.71
N CYS A 210 -16.68 12.58 5.17
CA CYS A 210 -15.43 13.08 4.58
C CYS A 210 -15.70 14.01 3.40
N GLY A 211 -16.76 13.73 2.62
CA GLY A 211 -17.20 14.52 1.47
C GLY A 211 -17.72 15.93 1.81
N LYS A 212 -17.86 16.27 3.09
CA LYS A 212 -18.14 17.65 3.53
C LYS A 212 -16.91 18.54 3.51
N ASN A 213 -15.71 17.95 3.43
CA ASN A 213 -14.46 18.68 3.35
C ASN A 213 -14.11 18.99 1.90
N VAL A 214 -13.52 20.16 1.66
CA VAL A 214 -13.03 20.53 0.33
C VAL A 214 -11.65 19.93 0.13
N LEU A 215 -11.46 19.20 -0.97
CA LEU A 215 -10.14 18.73 -1.41
C LEU A 215 -9.38 19.88 -2.07
N GLY A 216 -8.16 20.17 -1.62
CA GLY A 216 -7.30 21.18 -2.25
C GLY A 216 -7.91 22.59 -2.25
N ALA A 217 -8.33 23.08 -1.09
CA ALA A 217 -8.97 24.40 -0.98
C ALA A 217 -8.00 25.58 -1.22
N SER A 218 -6.72 25.40 -0.90
CA SER A 218 -5.68 26.42 -1.02
C SER A 218 -4.32 25.76 -1.22
N PRO A 219 -3.45 26.25 -2.12
CA PRO A 219 -2.11 25.70 -2.32
C PRO A 219 -1.11 26.10 -1.22
N ALA A 220 -1.50 27.02 -0.33
CA ALA A 220 -0.63 27.56 0.72
C ALA A 220 -1.22 27.37 2.14
N ALA A 221 -2.34 26.65 2.26
CA ALA A 221 -2.95 26.33 3.54
C ALA A 221 -3.66 24.99 3.46
N THR A 222 -3.31 24.09 4.35
CA THR A 222 -3.87 22.74 4.36
C THR A 222 -5.27 22.71 4.97
N GLY A 223 -6.19 22.00 4.32
CA GLY A 223 -7.44 21.54 4.89
C GLY A 223 -7.33 20.15 5.54
N TYR A 224 -8.44 19.66 6.08
CA TYR A 224 -8.51 18.35 6.73
C TYR A 224 -8.06 17.21 5.81
N LEU A 225 -8.58 17.14 4.57
CA LEU A 225 -8.23 16.04 3.64
C LEU A 225 -6.76 16.06 3.24
N ASP A 226 -6.15 17.25 3.15
CA ASP A 226 -4.73 17.38 2.77
C ASP A 226 -3.83 16.79 3.86
N ILE A 227 -4.08 17.19 5.11
CA ILE A 227 -3.34 16.71 6.28
C ILE A 227 -3.63 15.25 6.59
N ALA A 228 -4.89 14.82 6.51
CA ALA A 228 -5.26 13.43 6.75
C ALA A 228 -4.61 12.52 5.70
N MET A 229 -4.51 12.96 4.45
CA MET A 229 -3.84 12.17 3.41
C MET A 229 -2.34 12.03 3.72
N PHE A 230 -1.71 13.10 4.20
CA PHE A 230 -0.31 13.03 4.63
C PHE A 230 -0.13 12.15 5.89
N HIS A 231 -1.06 12.18 6.84
CA HIS A 231 -1.10 11.26 7.99
C HIS A 231 -1.11 9.79 7.54
N GLU A 232 -1.99 9.42 6.60
CA GLU A 232 -2.01 8.05 6.07
C GLU A 232 -0.73 7.69 5.30
N PHE A 233 -0.11 8.67 4.64
CA PHE A 233 1.19 8.46 4.01
C PHE A 233 2.28 8.14 5.05
N ILE A 234 2.34 8.88 6.18
CA ILE A 234 3.28 8.60 7.28
C ILE A 234 3.09 7.18 7.84
N HIS A 235 1.84 6.76 8.05
CA HIS A 235 1.52 5.37 8.40
C HIS A 235 2.16 4.39 7.41
N SER A 236 1.91 4.58 6.11
CA SER A 236 2.41 3.69 5.05
C SER A 236 3.93 3.63 4.94
N LEU A 237 4.66 4.57 5.56
CA LEU A 237 6.12 4.48 5.70
C LEU A 237 6.58 3.59 6.86
N GLY A 238 5.67 3.19 7.76
CA GLY A 238 5.97 2.47 9.00
C GLY A 238 6.47 3.38 10.12
N LEU A 239 6.19 4.68 10.02
CA LEU A 239 6.62 5.67 10.99
C LEU A 239 5.69 5.73 12.20
N VAL A 240 6.15 6.40 13.26
CA VAL A 240 5.69 6.16 14.64
C VAL A 240 5.83 4.68 14.98
N SER A 241 7.01 4.16 14.64
CA SER A 241 7.36 2.77 14.84
C SER A 241 7.48 2.43 16.33
N THR A 242 7.60 1.15 16.69
CA THR A 242 7.59 0.71 18.10
C THR A 242 8.77 1.21 18.95
N CYS A 243 9.77 1.84 18.36
CA CYS A 243 10.84 2.52 19.09
C CYS A 243 10.51 3.97 19.48
N ALA A 244 9.46 4.57 18.90
CA ALA A 244 9.01 5.92 19.24
C ALA A 244 8.53 5.95 20.72
N PRO A 245 8.98 6.92 21.53
CA PRO A 245 8.68 6.98 22.96
C PRO A 245 7.18 7.16 23.26
N ASN A 246 6.44 7.89 22.42
CA ASN A 246 5.02 8.17 22.62
C ASN A 246 4.10 7.30 21.74
N GLN A 247 4.65 6.20 21.18
CA GLN A 247 3.91 5.28 20.31
C GLN A 247 2.60 4.82 20.97
N HIS A 248 1.54 4.89 20.18
CA HIS A 248 0.17 4.57 20.53
C HIS A 248 -0.55 3.92 19.36
N LEU A 249 -1.55 3.08 19.66
CA LEU A 249 -2.53 2.51 18.70
C LEU A 249 -2.02 2.32 17.26
N ALA A 250 -1.01 1.46 17.09
CA ALA A 250 -0.52 1.04 15.77
C ALA A 250 -0.18 2.20 14.82
N GLY A 251 0.79 3.04 15.22
CA GLY A 251 1.37 4.07 14.35
C GLY A 251 0.96 5.50 14.67
N HIS A 252 0.36 5.71 15.84
CA HIS A 252 -0.05 7.01 16.34
C HIS A 252 0.78 7.45 17.53
N VAL A 253 0.64 8.71 17.93
CA VAL A 253 1.15 9.25 19.19
C VAL A 253 -0.01 9.67 20.10
N SER A 254 0.26 9.84 21.40
CA SER A 254 -0.78 10.09 22.42
C SER A 254 -0.42 11.17 23.45
N ASP A 255 0.68 11.88 23.23
CA ASP A 255 1.22 12.91 24.10
C ASP A 255 0.70 14.32 23.76
N SER A 256 0.41 14.62 22.49
CA SER A 256 -0.09 15.94 22.06
C SER A 256 -1.22 15.89 21.02
N PRO A 257 -2.39 16.52 21.28
CA PRO A 257 -3.49 16.58 20.33
C PRO A 257 -3.22 17.44 19.10
N ASN A 258 -2.11 18.17 19.05
CA ASN A 258 -1.70 18.95 17.87
C ASN A 258 -0.65 18.21 17.02
N ASP A 259 -0.28 16.98 17.37
CA ASP A 259 0.60 16.16 16.56
C ASP A 259 -0.09 15.64 15.30
N LEU A 260 0.62 15.59 14.17
CA LEU A 260 0.11 15.03 12.91
C LEU A 260 -0.37 13.59 13.09
N MET A 261 0.29 12.80 13.94
CA MET A 261 -0.01 11.39 14.17
C MET A 261 -0.84 11.14 15.43
N TRP A 262 -1.53 12.14 15.96
CA TRP A 262 -2.37 12.02 17.16
C TRP A 262 -3.50 10.98 17.03
N ALA A 263 -3.69 10.14 18.07
CA ALA A 263 -4.90 9.32 18.25
C ALA A 263 -5.32 9.11 19.71
N GLY A 264 -5.20 10.14 20.56
CA GLY A 264 -5.74 10.09 21.93
C GLY A 264 -7.21 10.51 22.03
N ASP A 265 -7.70 10.66 23.26
CA ASP A 265 -9.13 10.89 23.55
C ASP A 265 -9.66 12.29 23.17
N ALA A 266 -8.76 13.27 23.06
CA ALA A 266 -9.12 14.63 22.67
C ALA A 266 -9.29 14.76 21.14
N PRO A 267 -10.11 15.70 20.65
CA PRO A 267 -10.18 16.01 19.23
C PRO A 267 -8.81 16.41 18.67
N TRP A 268 -8.53 16.02 17.44
CA TRP A 268 -7.31 16.43 16.74
C TRP A 268 -7.29 17.94 16.49
N GLU A 269 -6.27 18.63 16.98
CA GLU A 269 -6.10 20.08 16.86
C GLU A 269 -5.46 20.44 15.52
N LEU A 270 -6.22 21.18 14.69
CA LEU A 270 -5.79 21.61 13.36
C LEU A 270 -5.43 23.11 13.33
N PRO A 271 -4.43 23.53 12.51
CA PRO A 271 -3.54 22.68 11.73
C PRO A 271 -2.53 21.95 12.63
N PRO A 272 -2.19 20.69 12.33
CA PRO A 272 -1.26 19.95 13.16
C PRO A 272 0.18 20.38 12.91
N ARG A 273 1.06 19.85 13.74
CA ARG A 273 2.52 19.95 13.66
C ARG A 273 3.09 18.57 13.37
N LEU A 274 4.16 18.49 12.59
CA LEU A 274 4.82 17.25 12.21
C LEU A 274 5.70 16.75 13.37
N ASP A 275 5.27 15.96 14.35
CA ASP A 275 6.15 15.48 15.46
C ASP A 275 6.45 16.57 16.52
N ILE A 276 5.56 16.66 17.51
CA ILE A 276 5.66 17.58 18.63
C ILE A 276 6.83 17.17 19.54
N GLY A 277 7.89 17.98 19.51
CA GLY A 277 9.09 17.70 20.28
C GLY A 277 10.20 17.06 19.45
N ASN A 278 9.87 16.60 18.23
CA ASN A 278 10.76 15.85 17.35
C ASN A 278 11.39 14.67 18.12
N ASP A 279 10.57 13.78 18.68
CA ASP A 279 11.04 12.64 19.46
C ASP A 279 10.44 11.31 19.02
N ASP A 280 9.43 11.30 18.13
CA ASP A 280 8.74 10.07 17.73
C ASP A 280 9.11 9.54 16.33
N TYR A 281 9.15 10.39 15.31
CA TYR A 281 9.31 9.90 13.92
C TYR A 281 10.01 10.87 12.95
N PHE A 282 10.37 12.09 13.38
CA PHE A 282 11.04 13.10 12.58
C PHE A 282 12.18 13.75 13.36
N ARG A 283 13.42 13.56 12.89
CA ARG A 283 14.65 14.15 13.49
C ARG A 283 14.80 13.91 15.00
N HIS A 284 14.33 12.78 15.49
CA HIS A 284 14.39 12.38 16.90
C HIS A 284 15.79 12.04 17.42
N GLY A 285 16.74 11.76 16.52
CA GLY A 285 18.13 11.53 16.88
C GLY A 285 18.45 10.10 17.32
N ASP A 286 17.47 9.20 17.38
CA ASP A 286 17.69 7.76 17.53
C ASP A 286 18.16 7.17 16.19
N SER A 287 19.34 6.54 16.17
CA SER A 287 19.88 5.91 14.97
C SER A 287 19.24 4.58 14.62
N ASP A 288 18.59 3.93 15.60
CA ASP A 288 18.01 2.61 15.48
C ASP A 288 16.51 2.66 15.15
N CYS A 289 15.94 3.88 15.11
CA CYS A 289 14.54 4.13 14.80
C CYS A 289 14.38 4.81 13.42
N PRO A 290 13.45 4.35 12.56
CA PRO A 290 13.14 5.02 11.30
C PRO A 290 12.83 6.51 11.50
N ASP A 291 13.35 7.33 10.60
CA ASP A 291 13.25 8.80 10.68
C ASP A 291 12.76 9.33 9.33
N LEU A 292 11.63 10.04 9.36
CA LEU A 292 11.00 10.64 8.19
C LEU A 292 11.99 11.51 7.41
N ALA A 293 12.88 12.24 8.07
CA ALA A 293 13.86 13.10 7.38
C ALA A 293 14.84 12.31 6.50
N LYS A 294 14.90 10.99 6.66
CA LYS A 294 15.81 10.08 5.95
C LYS A 294 15.07 9.08 5.06
N VAL A 295 13.74 9.18 4.90
CA VAL A 295 13.04 8.29 3.98
C VAL A 295 13.40 8.65 2.53
N GLY A 296 13.43 7.64 1.65
CA GLY A 296 13.86 7.77 0.26
C GLY A 296 13.08 8.79 -0.55
N TYR A 297 11.90 9.23 -0.10
CA TYR A 297 11.01 10.19 -0.75
C TYR A 297 11.29 11.65 -0.38
N ILE A 298 12.29 11.96 0.45
CA ILE A 298 12.60 13.33 0.85
C ILE A 298 13.57 14.00 -0.12
N VAL A 299 13.38 15.30 -0.35
CA VAL A 299 14.28 16.19 -1.09
C VAL A 299 14.93 17.20 -0.14
N PRO A 300 16.27 17.35 -0.16
CA PRO A 300 17.24 16.53 -0.89
C PRO A 300 17.29 15.09 -0.35
N LEU A 301 17.72 14.15 -1.20
CA LEU A 301 17.88 12.75 -0.80
C LEU A 301 19.00 12.64 0.25
N HIS A 302 18.69 12.04 1.40
CA HIS A 302 19.68 11.77 2.43
C HIS A 302 20.66 10.67 1.96
N GLN A 303 21.96 10.78 2.26
CA GLN A 303 22.97 9.81 1.79
C GLN A 303 22.71 8.38 2.29
N ASN A 304 22.19 8.27 3.52
CA ASN A 304 21.81 7.01 4.14
C ASN A 304 20.28 6.88 4.19
N TYR A 305 19.62 7.15 3.06
CA TYR A 305 18.16 7.02 3.02
C TYR A 305 17.72 5.57 3.19
N TRP A 306 16.50 5.38 3.66
CA TRP A 306 15.85 4.08 3.78
C TRP A 306 14.54 4.06 2.99
N LEU A 307 14.06 2.86 2.64
CA LEU A 307 12.75 2.66 2.02
C LEU A 307 11.85 1.82 2.94
N PRO A 308 10.54 2.10 2.97
CA PRO A 308 9.59 1.28 3.71
C PRO A 308 9.61 -0.18 3.23
N PRO A 309 9.36 -1.15 4.14
CA PRO A 309 9.22 -2.54 3.75
C PRO A 309 8.11 -2.73 2.71
N GLY A 310 8.40 -3.48 1.64
CA GLY A 310 7.45 -3.76 0.56
C GLY A 310 7.66 -2.93 -0.71
N VAL A 311 8.45 -1.85 -0.63
CA VAL A 311 8.94 -1.13 -1.81
C VAL A 311 10.18 -1.87 -2.33
N SER A 312 10.08 -2.43 -3.54
CA SER A 312 11.25 -3.00 -4.24
C SER A 312 11.95 -1.89 -5.04
N PRO A 313 13.29 -1.76 -4.98
CA PRO A 313 14.04 -0.88 -5.88
C PRO A 313 13.85 -1.24 -7.35
#